data_AF-A0A929HAS8-F1
#
_entry.id   AF-A0A929HAS8-F1
#
_cell.length_a   1.000
_cell.length_b   1.000
_cell.length_c   1.000
_cell.angle_alpha   90.00
_cell.angle_beta   90.00
_cell.angle_gamma   90.00
#
_symmetry.space_group_name_H-M   'P 1'
#
loop_
_entity.id
_entity.type
_entity.pdbx_description
1 polymer ?
#
loop_
_entity_poly.entity_id
_entity_poly.type
_entity_poly.pdbx_seq_one_letter_code
_entity_poly.pdbx_strand_id
1 'polypeptide(L)'
;METSEHTRKTLSAAYQTLLPFEQTLVQLASVIYEPVTRMTFANCLRRARITGTRGEWLTTATIGPYLQNLQGLGLLDKQLCCPDEFVELASREAVALGSYTVMADAVQNEIPFSQYQGKWPQRCRRAMREYRIGLYLQDMVHLENVQKLLEKQCADSIERNFPAVRVATNPFQEDSFRSLPPSLQFYVLDQVISYSMHYLIHV
;
A
#
# COMPACT_ATOMS: atom_id res chain seq x y z
N MET A 1 -12.36 17.90 2.09
CA MET A 1 -12.03 17.11 3.30
C MET A 1 -13.21 16.22 3.72
N GLU A 2 -14.43 16.75 3.85
CA GLU A 2 -15.62 15.96 4.25
C GLU A 2 -15.94 14.77 3.33
N THR A 3 -15.73 14.91 2.02
CA THR A 3 -15.95 13.83 1.04
C THR A 3 -14.98 12.66 1.22
N SER A 4 -13.69 12.93 1.47
CA SER A 4 -12.66 11.89 1.66
C SER A 4 -12.87 11.10 2.96
N GLU A 5 -13.27 11.77 4.05
CA GLU A 5 -13.55 11.08 5.31
C GLU A 5 -14.82 10.21 5.22
N HIS A 6 -15.87 10.70 4.56
CA HIS A 6 -17.07 9.91 4.32
C HIS A 6 -16.77 8.68 3.43
N THR A 7 -16.05 8.86 2.33
CA THR A 7 -15.60 7.75 1.47
C THR A 7 -14.81 6.73 2.28
N ARG A 8 -13.85 7.17 3.10
CA ARG A 8 -13.06 6.28 3.96
C ARG A 8 -13.92 5.47 4.92
N LYS A 9 -14.90 6.09 5.58
CA LYS A 9 -15.83 5.40 6.50
C LYS A 9 -16.64 4.35 5.76
N THR A 10 -17.15 4.67 4.57
CA THR A 10 -17.91 3.73 3.73
C THR A 10 -17.06 2.55 3.28
N LEU A 11 -15.83 2.80 2.80
CA LEU A 11 -14.91 1.73 2.40
C LEU A 11 -14.53 0.84 3.60
N SER A 12 -14.24 1.44 4.75
CA SER A 12 -13.93 0.69 5.97
C SER A 12 -15.11 -0.19 6.39
N ALA A 13 -16.33 0.34 6.37
CA ALA A 13 -17.53 -0.44 6.71
C ALA A 13 -17.73 -1.60 5.73
N ALA A 14 -17.60 -1.37 4.42
CA ALA A 14 -17.71 -2.43 3.41
C ALA A 14 -16.66 -3.53 3.63
N TYR A 15 -15.41 -3.13 3.88
CA TYR A 15 -14.32 -4.05 4.16
C TYR A 15 -14.55 -4.92 5.40
N GLN A 16 -15.14 -4.38 6.47
CA GLN A 16 -15.46 -5.14 7.68
C GLN A 16 -16.57 -6.19 7.47
N THR A 17 -17.35 -6.10 6.39
CA THR A 17 -18.37 -7.12 6.05
C THR A 17 -17.82 -8.30 5.24
N LEU A 18 -16.57 -8.21 4.77
CA LEU A 18 -15.94 -9.23 3.94
C LEU A 18 -15.61 -10.50 4.74
N LEU A 19 -15.58 -11.63 4.05
CA LEU A 19 -15.01 -12.85 4.61
C LEU A 19 -13.48 -12.68 4.79
N PRO A 20 -12.86 -13.39 5.76
CA PRO A 20 -11.42 -13.27 6.03
C PRO A 20 -10.53 -13.47 4.78
N PHE A 21 -10.95 -14.37 3.90
CA PHE A 21 -10.26 -14.60 2.64
C PHE A 21 -10.35 -13.39 1.68
N GLU A 22 -11.51 -12.76 1.57
CA GLU A 22 -11.69 -11.56 0.74
C GLU A 22 -10.90 -10.37 1.30
N GLN A 23 -10.86 -10.22 2.63
CA GLN A 23 -9.99 -9.25 3.29
C GLN A 23 -8.51 -9.46 2.93
N THR A 24 -8.06 -10.72 2.91
CA THR A 24 -6.69 -11.08 2.50
C THR A 24 -6.39 -10.64 1.06
N LEU A 25 -7.36 -10.72 0.14
CA LEU A 25 -7.19 -10.24 -1.22
C LEU A 25 -7.02 -8.71 -1.27
N VAL A 26 -7.83 -7.97 -0.51
CA VAL A 26 -7.72 -6.51 -0.43
C VAL A 26 -6.41 -6.09 0.23
N GLN A 27 -5.99 -6.78 1.29
CA GLN A 27 -4.69 -6.59 1.92
C GLN A 27 -3.55 -6.79 0.92
N LEU A 28 -3.56 -7.88 0.14
CA LEU A 28 -2.56 -8.10 -0.91
C LEU A 28 -2.58 -6.99 -1.96
N ALA A 29 -3.75 -6.55 -2.41
CA ALA A 29 -3.88 -5.43 -3.34
C ALA A 29 -3.26 -4.14 -2.76
N SER A 30 -3.43 -3.91 -1.45
CA SER A 30 -2.83 -2.78 -0.76
C SER A 30 -1.30 -2.84 -0.74
N VAL A 31 -0.72 -4.04 -0.63
CA VAL A 31 0.74 -4.27 -0.71
C VAL A 31 1.23 -4.11 -2.15
N ILE A 32 0.47 -4.56 -3.14
CA ILE A 32 0.79 -4.40 -4.57
C ILE A 32 0.86 -2.91 -4.94
N TYR A 33 -0.10 -2.09 -4.48
CA TYR A 33 -0.13 -0.61 -4.62
C TYR A 33 -0.07 -0.04 -6.05
N GLU A 34 0.04 -0.89 -7.07
CA GLU A 34 0.13 -0.47 -8.46
C GLU A 34 -0.80 -1.28 -9.37
N PRO A 35 -1.16 -0.75 -10.56
CA PRO A 35 -1.98 -1.46 -11.52
C PRO A 35 -1.37 -2.81 -11.92
N VAL A 36 -2.16 -3.88 -11.79
CA VAL A 36 -1.73 -5.24 -12.16
C VAL A 36 -2.78 -5.98 -12.96
N THR A 37 -2.33 -7.00 -13.70
CA THR A 37 -3.24 -7.94 -14.34
C THR A 37 -3.74 -8.97 -13.32
N ARG A 38 -4.87 -9.63 -13.61
CA ARG A 38 -5.36 -10.77 -12.81
C ARG A 38 -4.33 -11.91 -12.72
N MET A 39 -3.51 -12.10 -13.76
CA MET A 39 -2.44 -13.11 -13.77
C MET A 39 -1.38 -12.77 -12.74
N THR A 40 -0.86 -11.54 -12.78
CA THR A 40 0.13 -11.04 -11.82
C THR A 40 -0.40 -11.14 -10.39
N PHE A 41 -1.66 -10.75 -10.17
CA PHE A 41 -2.31 -10.87 -8.86
C PHE A 41 -2.35 -12.33 -8.36
N ALA A 42 -2.77 -13.27 -9.22
CA ALA A 42 -2.80 -14.69 -8.89
C ALA A 42 -1.39 -15.27 -8.62
N ASN A 43 -0.37 -14.76 -9.31
CA ASN A 43 1.02 -15.15 -9.07
C ASN A 43 1.53 -14.63 -7.71
N CYS A 44 1.20 -13.39 -7.34
CA CYS A 44 1.50 -12.85 -6.01
C CYS A 44 0.90 -13.73 -4.91
N LEU A 45 -0.38 -14.13 -5.03
CA LEU A 45 -0.99 -15.07 -4.07
C LEU A 45 -0.25 -16.39 -3.98
N ARG A 46 0.14 -16.95 -5.13
CA ARG A 46 0.86 -18.24 -5.18
C ARG A 46 2.21 -18.16 -4.49
N ARG A 47 2.96 -17.08 -4.72
CA ARG A 47 4.24 -16.81 -4.07
C ARG A 47 4.07 -16.59 -2.56
N ALA A 48 3.03 -15.87 -2.16
CA ALA A 48 2.66 -15.65 -0.76
C ALA A 48 2.08 -16.91 -0.07
N ARG A 49 1.92 -18.03 -0.80
CA ARG A 49 1.29 -19.27 -0.32
C ARG A 49 -0.14 -19.08 0.17
N ILE A 50 -0.86 -18.09 -0.36
CA ILE A 50 -2.26 -17.83 -0.03
C ILE A 50 -3.14 -18.71 -0.92
N THR A 51 -3.89 -19.61 -0.30
CA THR A 51 -4.84 -20.51 -0.95
C THR A 51 -6.28 -20.05 -0.75
N GLY A 52 -7.21 -20.58 -1.56
CA GLY A 52 -8.64 -20.39 -1.37
C GLY A 52 -9.17 -21.02 -0.09
N THR A 53 -10.47 -20.86 0.14
CA THR A 53 -11.15 -21.28 1.38
C THR A 53 -11.15 -22.79 1.59
N ARG A 54 -10.88 -23.60 0.56
CA ARG A 54 -10.76 -25.06 0.64
C ARG A 54 -9.32 -25.54 0.44
N GLY A 55 -8.33 -24.64 0.53
CA GLY A 55 -6.91 -24.96 0.34
C GLY A 55 -6.48 -25.06 -1.12
N GLU A 56 -7.33 -24.67 -2.07
CA GLU A 56 -7.03 -24.73 -3.49
C GLU A 56 -6.15 -23.56 -3.96
N TRP A 57 -5.30 -23.80 -4.95
CA TRP A 57 -4.57 -22.72 -5.61
C TRP A 57 -5.49 -21.89 -6.48
N LEU A 58 -5.43 -20.57 -6.32
CA LEU A 58 -6.20 -19.67 -7.18
C LEU A 58 -5.55 -19.53 -8.56
N THR A 59 -6.42 -19.58 -9.57
CA THR A 59 -6.13 -19.25 -10.95
C THR A 59 -6.76 -17.91 -11.31
N THR A 60 -6.44 -17.38 -12.48
CA THR A 60 -7.09 -16.18 -13.03
C THR A 60 -8.61 -16.31 -13.14
N ALA A 61 -9.10 -17.53 -13.41
CA ALA A 61 -10.53 -17.81 -13.52
C ALA A 61 -11.21 -17.85 -12.14
N THR A 62 -10.61 -18.55 -11.17
CA THR A 62 -11.22 -18.75 -9.85
C THR A 62 -11.16 -17.50 -8.98
N ILE A 63 -10.16 -16.64 -9.16
CA ILE A 63 -10.08 -15.37 -8.44
C ILE A 63 -10.97 -14.27 -9.05
N GLY A 64 -11.34 -14.41 -10.33
CA GLY A 64 -12.10 -13.42 -11.08
C GLY A 64 -13.38 -12.92 -10.39
N PRO A 65 -14.26 -13.82 -9.92
CA PRO A 65 -15.47 -13.44 -9.20
C PRO A 65 -15.20 -12.63 -7.91
N TYR A 66 -14.20 -13.02 -7.12
CA TYR A 66 -13.82 -12.27 -5.92
C TYR A 66 -13.36 -10.86 -6.26
N LEU A 67 -12.47 -10.70 -7.24
CA LEU A 67 -11.99 -9.39 -7.65
C LEU A 67 -13.13 -8.50 -8.19
N GLN A 68 -14.09 -9.09 -8.93
CA GLN A 68 -15.27 -8.36 -9.42
C GLN A 68 -16.19 -7.92 -8.27
N ASN A 69 -16.37 -8.77 -7.24
CA ASN A 69 -17.13 -8.40 -6.05
C ASN A 69 -16.48 -7.23 -5.31
N LEU A 70 -15.16 -7.31 -5.07
CA LEU A 70 -14.39 -6.25 -4.42
C LEU A 70 -14.41 -4.93 -5.22
N GLN A 71 -14.41 -5.01 -6.55
CA GLN A 71 -14.62 -3.86 -7.44
C GLN A 71 -16.03 -3.26 -7.31
N GLY A 72 -17.06 -4.11 -7.22
CA GLY A 72 -18.44 -3.68 -7.02
C GLY A 72 -18.65 -2.96 -5.68
N LEU A 73 -17.89 -3.34 -4.65
CA LEU A 73 -17.88 -2.69 -3.33
C LEU A 73 -17.01 -1.41 -3.29
N GLY A 74 -16.30 -1.09 -4.37
CA GLY A 74 -15.39 0.06 -4.44
C GLY A 74 -14.08 -0.12 -3.67
N LEU A 75 -13.81 -1.31 -3.12
CA LEU A 75 -12.57 -1.62 -2.39
C LEU A 75 -11.38 -1.78 -3.34
N LEU A 76 -11.64 -2.09 -4.60
CA LEU A 76 -10.66 -2.12 -5.68
C LEU A 76 -11.18 -1.34 -6.89
N ASP A 77 -10.28 -0.68 -7.61
CA ASP A 77 -10.60 -0.08 -8.92
C ASP A 77 -10.51 -1.11 -10.06
N LYS A 78 -10.75 -0.65 -11.30
CA LYS A 78 -10.68 -1.50 -12.51
C LYS A 78 -9.27 -2.07 -12.76
N GLN A 79 -8.25 -1.44 -12.19
CA GLN A 79 -6.83 -1.79 -12.28
C GLN A 79 -6.35 -2.64 -11.09
N LEU A 80 -7.28 -3.08 -10.22
CA LEU A 80 -7.01 -3.86 -9.01
C LEU A 80 -6.19 -3.10 -7.95
N CYS A 81 -6.27 -1.77 -7.95
CA CYS A 81 -5.67 -0.93 -6.91
C CYS A 81 -6.69 -0.62 -5.82
N CYS A 82 -6.24 -0.56 -4.57
CA CYS A 82 -7.03 0.05 -3.51
C CYS A 82 -7.14 1.57 -3.72
N PRO A 83 -8.28 2.20 -3.37
CA PRO A 83 -8.39 3.65 -3.31
C PRO A 83 -7.39 4.26 -2.31
N ASP A 84 -6.88 5.46 -2.61
CA ASP A 84 -5.92 6.18 -1.77
C ASP A 84 -6.46 6.42 -0.35
N GLU A 85 -7.77 6.63 -0.19
CA GLU A 85 -8.41 6.89 1.10
C GLU A 85 -8.39 5.67 2.04
N PHE A 86 -8.14 4.48 1.51
CA PHE A 86 -8.30 3.20 2.19
C PHE A 86 -7.05 2.32 2.19
N VAL A 87 -6.14 2.51 1.24
CA VAL A 87 -4.97 1.64 1.02
C VAL A 87 -4.11 1.43 2.27
N GLU A 88 -3.89 2.46 3.08
CA GLU A 88 -3.08 2.33 4.30
C GLU A 88 -3.82 1.61 5.44
N LEU A 89 -5.15 1.68 5.48
CA LEU A 89 -5.94 0.92 6.46
C LEU A 89 -5.78 -0.59 6.23
N ALA A 90 -5.93 -1.03 4.97
CA ALA A 90 -5.74 -2.43 4.61
C ALA A 90 -4.29 -2.89 4.83
N SER A 91 -3.31 -2.05 4.51
CA SER A 91 -1.89 -2.38 4.74
C SER A 91 -1.54 -2.52 6.22
N ARG A 92 -2.03 -1.62 7.09
CA ARG A 92 -1.77 -1.69 8.53
C ARG A 92 -2.42 -2.89 9.19
N GLU A 93 -3.60 -3.30 8.72
CA GLU A 93 -4.21 -4.54 9.21
C GLU A 93 -3.39 -5.77 8.82
N ALA A 94 -2.86 -5.82 7.59
CA ALA A 94 -1.95 -6.89 7.20
C ALA A 94 -0.68 -6.91 8.06
N VAL A 95 -0.18 -5.74 8.49
CA VAL A 95 0.93 -5.64 9.46
C VAL A 95 0.50 -6.20 10.81
N ALA A 96 -0.66 -5.79 11.33
CA ALA A 96 -1.19 -6.26 12.61
C ALA A 96 -1.44 -7.77 12.65
N LEU A 97 -1.85 -8.35 11.52
CA LEU A 97 -2.04 -9.80 11.33
C LEU A 97 -0.73 -10.56 11.08
N GLY A 98 0.41 -9.87 10.91
CA GLY A 98 1.70 -10.47 10.59
C GLY A 98 1.80 -11.02 9.16
N SER A 99 0.83 -10.76 8.29
CA SER A 99 0.80 -11.24 6.90
C SER A 99 1.55 -10.33 5.91
N TYR A 100 1.79 -9.07 6.29
CA TYR A 100 2.41 -8.06 5.42
C TYR A 100 3.77 -8.49 4.87
N THR A 101 4.64 -9.06 5.71
CA THR A 101 6.00 -9.46 5.30
C THR A 101 5.99 -10.51 4.19
N VAL A 102 5.15 -11.54 4.33
CA VAL A 102 5.04 -12.61 3.32
C VAL A 102 4.41 -12.07 2.02
N MET A 103 3.44 -11.18 2.14
CA MET A 103 2.85 -10.51 0.97
C MET A 103 3.87 -9.60 0.26
N ALA A 104 4.65 -8.82 1.00
CA ALA A 104 5.65 -7.91 0.45
C ALA A 104 6.74 -8.67 -0.31
N ASP A 105 7.28 -9.74 0.27
CA ASP A 105 8.26 -10.60 -0.39
C ASP A 105 7.67 -11.21 -1.68
N ALA A 106 6.44 -11.73 -1.63
CA ALA A 106 5.77 -12.28 -2.80
C ALA A 106 5.58 -11.24 -3.92
N VAL A 107 5.20 -10.01 -3.56
CA VAL A 107 5.01 -8.89 -4.50
C VAL A 107 6.34 -8.45 -5.11
N GLN A 108 7.39 -8.30 -4.31
CA GLN A 108 8.73 -7.93 -4.81
C GLN A 108 9.31 -9.01 -5.74
N ASN A 109 9.04 -10.29 -5.47
CA ASN A 109 9.47 -11.39 -6.33
C ASN A 109 8.69 -11.49 -7.65
N GLU A 110 7.40 -11.16 -7.66
CA GLU A 110 6.58 -11.18 -8.89
C GLU A 110 6.73 -9.89 -9.71
N ILE A 111 6.84 -8.75 -9.02
CA ILE A 111 6.86 -7.42 -9.61
C ILE A 111 8.10 -6.69 -9.10
N PRO A 112 9.31 -7.08 -9.54
CA PRO A 112 10.53 -6.53 -9.01
C PRO A 112 10.63 -5.02 -9.25
N PHE A 113 11.20 -4.34 -8.27
CA PHE A 113 11.62 -2.96 -8.43
C PHE A 113 12.93 -2.92 -9.22
N SER A 114 12.93 -2.20 -10.33
CA SER A 114 14.14 -1.90 -11.08
C SER A 114 14.12 -0.43 -11.46
N GLN A 115 15.15 0.29 -11.03
CA GLN A 115 15.36 1.70 -11.37
C GLN A 115 15.48 1.95 -12.89
N TYR A 116 15.70 0.90 -13.69
CA TYR A 116 15.85 0.97 -15.14
C TYR A 116 14.58 0.58 -15.92
N GLN A 117 13.54 0.06 -15.27
CA GLN A 117 12.36 -0.51 -15.93
C GLN A 117 11.10 0.36 -15.76
N GLY A 118 10.20 0.31 -16.76
CA GLY A 118 8.88 0.96 -16.72
C GLY A 118 8.83 2.42 -17.23
N LYS A 119 7.62 2.93 -17.48
CA LYS A 119 7.34 4.34 -17.81
C LYS A 119 7.35 5.19 -16.54
N TRP A 120 7.67 6.48 -16.65
CA TRP A 120 7.84 7.41 -15.51
C TRP A 120 6.73 7.34 -14.43
N PRO A 121 5.42 7.39 -14.76
CA PRO A 121 4.37 7.33 -13.73
C PRO A 121 4.28 5.98 -13.00
N GLN A 122 4.65 4.88 -13.66
CA GLN A 122 4.68 3.55 -13.06
C GLN A 122 5.88 3.40 -12.13
N ARG A 123 7.01 4.03 -12.47
CA ARG A 123 8.20 4.03 -11.61
C ARG A 123 7.93 4.67 -10.25
N CYS A 124 7.22 5.80 -10.24
CA CYS A 124 6.87 6.47 -8.98
C CYS A 124 5.94 5.65 -8.11
N ARG A 125 4.88 5.07 -8.69
CA ARG A 125 4.01 4.17 -7.92
C ARG A 125 4.78 2.98 -7.37
N ARG A 126 5.69 2.40 -8.15
CA ARG A 126 6.51 1.29 -7.67
C ARG A 126 7.52 1.72 -6.61
N ALA A 127 8.13 2.89 -6.74
CA ALA A 127 8.99 3.45 -5.70
C ALA A 127 8.18 3.75 -4.42
N MET A 128 6.96 4.30 -4.53
CA MET A 128 6.08 4.49 -3.37
C MET A 128 5.66 3.15 -2.74
N ARG A 129 5.43 2.10 -3.53
CA ARG A 129 5.22 0.74 -3.02
C ARG A 129 6.42 0.27 -2.21
N GLU A 130 7.64 0.39 -2.75
CA GLU A 130 8.87 0.01 -2.06
C GLU A 130 9.12 0.85 -0.79
N TYR A 131 8.79 2.13 -0.84
CA TYR A 131 8.88 3.02 0.32
C TYR A 131 7.93 2.57 1.43
N ARG A 132 6.68 2.25 1.08
CA ARG A 132 5.68 1.70 2.00
C ARG A 132 6.14 0.38 2.60
N ILE A 133 6.70 -0.52 1.79
CA ILE A 133 7.27 -1.79 2.26
C ILE A 133 8.42 -1.53 3.25
N GLY A 134 9.37 -0.65 2.92
CA GLY A 134 10.47 -0.29 3.81
C GLY A 134 9.98 0.27 5.15
N LEU A 135 8.93 1.11 5.12
CA LEU A 135 8.36 1.69 6.34
C LEU A 135 7.69 0.63 7.21
N TYR A 136 6.82 -0.22 6.62
CA TYR A 136 6.07 -1.23 7.37
C TYR A 136 6.94 -2.40 7.84
N LEU A 137 7.99 -2.74 7.09
CA LEU A 137 9.00 -3.73 7.50
C LEU A 137 10.11 -3.14 8.38
N GLN A 138 10.05 -1.83 8.64
CA GLN A 138 11.00 -1.10 9.47
C GLN A 138 12.46 -1.20 8.95
N ASP A 139 12.62 -1.38 7.64
CA ASP A 139 13.91 -1.43 6.96
C ASP A 139 14.34 -0.03 6.55
N MET A 140 15.02 0.66 7.48
CA MET A 140 15.52 2.02 7.26
C MET A 140 16.48 2.13 6.07
N VAL A 141 17.30 1.10 5.83
CA VAL A 141 18.28 1.12 4.73
C VAL A 141 17.54 1.11 3.39
N HIS A 142 16.54 0.23 3.25
CA HIS A 142 15.69 0.22 2.06
C HIS A 142 14.91 1.52 1.92
N LEU A 143 14.31 2.00 3.01
CA LEU A 143 13.52 3.23 3.04
C LEU A 143 14.30 4.45 2.54
N GLU A 144 15.51 4.67 3.08
CA GLU A 144 16.38 5.78 2.67
C GLU A 144 16.84 5.67 1.22
N ASN A 145 17.13 4.46 0.75
CA ASN A 145 17.52 4.22 -0.64
C ASN A 145 16.37 4.55 -1.60
N VAL A 146 15.15 4.16 -1.26
CA VAL A 146 13.96 4.44 -2.08
C VAL A 146 13.59 5.92 -2.04
N GLN A 147 13.73 6.60 -0.89
CA GLN A 147 13.49 8.03 -0.79
C GLN A 147 14.36 8.84 -1.77
N LYS A 148 15.66 8.54 -1.86
CA LYS A 148 16.57 9.18 -2.82
C LYS A 148 16.14 8.98 -4.27
N LEU A 149 15.42 7.91 -4.58
CA LEU A 149 14.87 7.65 -5.91
C LEU A 149 13.59 8.45 -6.14
N LEU A 150 12.69 8.52 -5.17
CA LEU A 150 11.48 9.34 -5.22
C LEU A 150 11.83 10.81 -5.48
N GLU A 151 12.80 11.35 -4.74
CA GLU A 151 13.30 12.72 -4.90
C GLU A 151 13.74 13.01 -6.34
N LYS A 152 14.43 12.06 -6.98
CA LYS A 152 14.94 12.21 -8.35
C LYS A 152 13.88 11.99 -9.42
N GLN A 153 12.98 11.04 -9.21
CA GLN A 153 12.16 10.44 -10.27
C GLN A 153 10.68 10.82 -10.20
N CYS A 154 10.19 11.45 -9.12
CA CYS A 154 8.76 11.70 -8.98
C CYS A 154 8.34 13.14 -9.20
N ALA A 155 7.27 13.31 -9.98
CA ALA A 155 6.72 14.61 -10.34
C ALA A 155 5.77 15.14 -9.27
N ASP A 156 5.07 14.25 -8.55
CA ASP A 156 4.23 14.65 -7.42
C ASP A 156 5.10 15.18 -6.28
N SER A 157 4.89 16.43 -5.87
CA SER A 157 5.74 17.11 -4.90
C SER A 157 5.67 16.50 -3.49
N ILE A 158 4.57 15.86 -3.12
CA ILE A 158 4.42 15.24 -1.80
C ILE A 158 5.12 13.89 -1.80
N GLU A 159 4.88 13.04 -2.80
CA GLU A 159 5.59 11.76 -2.92
C GLU A 159 7.10 11.96 -3.11
N ARG A 160 7.49 13.04 -3.78
CA ARG A 160 8.89 13.39 -4.00
C ARG A 160 9.59 13.84 -2.71
N ASN A 161 8.97 14.74 -1.95
CA ASN A 161 9.66 15.44 -0.86
C ASN A 161 9.28 14.90 0.53
N PHE A 162 8.05 14.41 0.68
CA PHE A 162 7.44 14.04 1.95
C PHE A 162 6.65 12.71 1.88
N PRO A 163 7.22 11.61 1.34
CA PRO A 163 6.48 10.37 1.11
C PRO A 163 5.92 9.76 2.40
N ALA A 164 6.59 9.93 3.55
CA ALA A 164 6.13 9.48 4.85
C ALA A 164 4.78 10.10 5.25
N VAL A 165 4.50 11.34 4.84
CA VAL A 165 3.23 12.01 5.12
C VAL A 165 2.09 11.23 4.50
N ARG A 166 2.21 10.84 3.23
CA ARG A 166 1.16 10.09 2.53
C ARG A 166 0.85 8.74 3.20
N VAL A 167 1.86 8.07 3.71
CA VAL A 167 1.72 6.74 4.33
C VAL A 167 1.25 6.83 5.78
N ALA A 168 1.77 7.79 6.56
CA ALA A 168 1.51 7.88 7.99
C ALA A 168 0.27 8.70 8.34
N THR A 169 -0.17 9.64 7.50
CA THR A 169 -1.24 10.59 7.84
C THR A 169 -2.56 10.37 7.09
N ASN A 170 -2.71 9.26 6.34
CA ASN A 170 -3.92 8.97 5.57
C ASN A 170 -4.59 7.62 5.90
N PRO A 171 -5.38 7.53 6.98
CA PRO A 171 -5.45 8.49 8.08
C PRO A 171 -4.28 8.27 9.05
N PHE A 172 -4.03 9.23 9.94
CA PHE A 172 -3.17 8.99 11.09
C PHE A 172 -3.82 8.00 12.06
N GLN A 173 -3.07 6.99 12.50
CA GLN A 173 -3.50 6.01 13.50
C GLN A 173 -2.47 5.93 14.62
N GLU A 174 -2.90 6.31 15.81
CA GLU A 174 -2.04 6.42 16.99
C GLU A 174 -1.36 5.09 17.34
N ASP A 175 -2.11 3.99 17.39
CA ASP A 175 -1.57 2.68 17.76
C ASP A 175 -0.53 2.17 16.75
N SER A 176 -0.80 2.33 15.45
CA SER A 176 0.17 2.00 14.40
C SER A 176 1.43 2.84 14.51
N PHE A 177 1.30 4.15 14.75
CA PHE A 177 2.46 5.03 14.90
C PHE A 177 3.29 4.69 16.15
N ARG A 178 2.63 4.46 17.29
CA ARG A 178 3.29 4.07 18.55
C ARG A 178 4.03 2.74 18.46
N SER A 179 3.59 1.84 17.57
CA SER A 179 4.24 0.54 17.35
C SER A 179 5.57 0.63 16.59
N LEU A 180 5.86 1.78 15.96
CA LEU A 180 7.12 1.99 15.24
C LEU A 180 8.29 2.16 16.22
N PRO A 181 9.51 1.72 15.86
CA PRO A 181 10.73 2.06 16.57
C PRO A 181 10.91 3.57 16.72
N PRO A 182 11.52 4.07 17.81
CA PRO A 182 11.71 5.50 18.01
C PRO A 182 12.39 6.22 16.84
N SER A 183 13.38 5.60 16.19
CA SER A 183 14.04 6.17 15.01
C SER A 183 13.05 6.43 13.86
N LEU A 184 12.12 5.51 13.62
CA LEU A 184 11.08 5.64 12.60
C LEU A 184 10.01 6.66 13.00
N GLN A 185 9.67 6.73 14.29
CA GLN A 185 8.78 7.79 14.79
C GLN A 185 9.37 9.17 14.53
N PHE A 186 10.65 9.39 14.89
CA PHE A 186 11.33 10.66 14.63
C PHE A 186 11.45 10.97 13.14
N TYR A 187 11.78 9.98 12.32
CA TYR A 187 11.83 10.16 10.87
C TYR A 187 10.49 10.60 10.28
N VAL A 188 9.38 9.94 10.64
CA VAL A 188 8.05 10.31 10.17
C VAL A 188 7.63 11.70 10.69
N LEU A 189 7.92 12.02 11.95
CA LEU A 189 7.62 13.34 12.52
C LEU A 189 8.41 14.45 11.83
N ASP A 190 9.69 14.23 11.56
CA ASP A 190 10.54 15.15 10.80
C ASP A 190 9.96 15.44 9.42
N GLN A 191 9.50 14.40 8.72
CA GLN A 191 8.83 14.52 7.41
C GLN A 191 7.52 15.31 7.51
N VAL A 192 6.70 15.08 8.55
CA VAL A 192 5.45 15.82 8.78
C VAL A 192 5.71 17.29 9.10
N ILE A 193 6.67 17.58 9.99
CA ILE A 193 7.06 18.96 10.35
C ILE A 193 7.62 19.67 9.13
N SER A 194 8.51 19.02 8.36
CA SER A 194 9.11 19.58 7.15
C SER A 194 8.05 19.88 6.09
N TYR A 195 7.07 18.98 5.92
CA TYR A 195 5.91 19.21 5.07
C TYR A 195 5.12 20.44 5.53
N SER A 196 4.79 20.53 6.82
CA SER A 196 4.09 21.69 7.37
C SER A 196 4.85 22.98 7.15
N MET A 197 6.16 23.01 7.40
CA MET A 197 7.00 24.20 7.18
C MET A 197 7.03 24.59 5.70
N HIS A 198 7.17 23.62 4.79
CA HIS A 198 7.21 23.87 3.35
C HIS A 198 5.93 24.54 2.82
N TYR A 199 4.75 24.13 3.30
CA TYR A 199 3.48 24.62 2.78
C TYR A 199 2.82 25.73 3.63
N LEU A 200 3.22 25.92 4.90
CA LEU A 200 2.65 26.96 5.77
C LEU A 200 3.46 28.27 5.79
N ILE A 201 4.74 28.28 5.41
CA ILE A 201 5.59 29.49 5.45
C ILE A 201 5.37 30.42 4.24
N HIS A 202 4.56 30.01 3.27
CA HIS A 202 4.23 30.82 2.08
C HIS A 202 2.88 31.55 2.16
N VAL A 203 2.41 31.88 3.37
CA VAL A 203 1.26 32.78 3.60
C VAL A 203 1.74 34.17 3.99
#